data_AF-A0A7K2TJN9-F1
#
_entry.id   AF-A0A7K2TJN9-F1
#
_cell.length_a   1.000
_cell.length_b   1.000
_cell.length_c   1.000
_cell.angle_alpha   90.00
_cell.angle_beta   90.00
_cell.angle_gamma   90.00
#
_symmetry.space_group_name_H-M   'P 1'
#
loop_
_entity.id
_entity.type
_entity.pdbx_description
1 polymer ?
#
loop_
_entity_poly.entity_id
_entity_poly.type
_entity_poly.pdbx_seq_one_letter_code
_entity_poly.pdbx_strand_id
1 'polypeptide(L)'
;TPVIVNLVSAVKTLKAKYGKDFVLTMAPETFFVQLGYQYYGTGKWGGQDPRAGAYLPVIHALRDDLTLLHVQDYNSGSIMGLDNQYHSMGGADFHIAMTDMLLTGFPVAGDTANVFPPLRPEQVAIGMPATTNAGNGHVSSTEVNKALNCLTKKTDCGSYQTHGTWPDLRGLMTWSINWDRFGGYQFQNNFDTYFRR
;
A
#
# COMPACT_ATOMS: atom_id res chain seq x y z
N THR A 1 -13.91 12.78 -10.17
CA THR A 1 -15.19 12.42 -10.84
C THR A 1 -16.32 12.41 -9.82
N PRO A 2 -17.61 12.46 -10.22
CA PRO A 2 -18.73 12.34 -9.29
C PRO A 2 -18.66 11.09 -8.40
N VAL A 3 -18.20 9.96 -8.93
CA VAL A 3 -18.01 8.72 -8.16
C VAL A 3 -17.05 8.92 -6.98
N ILE A 4 -15.89 9.55 -7.21
CA ILE A 4 -14.91 9.82 -6.14
C ILE A 4 -15.49 10.79 -5.10
N VAL A 5 -16.12 11.88 -5.54
CA VAL A 5 -16.70 12.89 -4.64
C VAL A 5 -17.81 12.28 -3.78
N ASN A 6 -18.70 11.49 -4.39
CA ASN A 6 -19.81 10.86 -3.69
C ASN A 6 -19.34 9.77 -2.72
N LEU A 7 -18.30 9.00 -3.08
CA LEU A 7 -17.69 8.03 -2.18
C LEU A 7 -17.13 8.71 -0.92
N VAL A 8 -16.34 9.78 -1.11
CA VAL A 8 -15.79 10.55 0.02
C VAL A 8 -16.92 11.10 0.90
N SER A 9 -17.95 11.69 0.28
CA SER A 9 -19.11 12.21 1.00
C SER A 9 -19.85 11.14 1.81
N ALA A 10 -20.08 9.97 1.21
CA ALA A 10 -20.73 8.84 1.87
C ALA A 10 -19.92 8.34 3.07
N VAL A 11 -18.60 8.18 2.92
CA VAL A 11 -17.73 7.74 4.02
C VAL A 11 -17.72 8.75 5.17
N LYS A 12 -17.61 10.06 4.86
CA LYS A 12 -17.70 11.12 5.88
C LYS A 12 -19.04 11.10 6.61
N THR A 13 -20.13 10.85 5.90
CA THR A 13 -21.48 10.73 6.48
C THR A 13 -21.57 9.52 7.43
N LEU A 14 -21.02 8.36 7.04
CA LEU A 14 -20.97 7.18 7.89
C LEU A 14 -20.12 7.42 9.14
N LYS A 15 -18.95 8.03 9.01
CA LYS A 15 -18.11 8.38 10.17
C LYS A 15 -18.84 9.34 11.12
N ALA A 16 -19.51 10.37 10.60
CA ALA A 16 -20.29 11.29 11.43
C ALA A 16 -21.40 10.57 12.20
N LYS A 17 -22.01 9.53 11.63
CA LYS A 17 -23.04 8.71 12.28
C LYS A 17 -22.48 7.81 13.39
N TYR A 18 -21.36 7.14 13.15
CA TYR A 18 -20.80 6.15 14.10
C TYR A 18 -19.79 6.74 15.09
N GLY A 19 -19.30 7.95 14.84
CA GLY A 19 -18.44 8.69 15.75
C GLY A 19 -16.98 8.24 15.73
N LYS A 20 -16.28 8.54 16.83
CA LYS A 20 -14.82 8.40 16.95
C LYS A 20 -14.29 6.96 16.84
N ASP A 21 -15.13 5.97 17.15
CA ASP A 21 -14.75 4.55 17.13
C ASP A 21 -14.94 3.90 15.74
N PHE A 22 -15.36 4.70 14.74
CA PHE A 22 -15.49 4.25 13.36
C PHE A 22 -14.12 3.87 12.78
N VAL A 23 -13.95 2.60 12.44
CA VAL A 23 -12.75 2.07 11.79
C VAL A 23 -12.90 2.20 10.27
N LEU A 24 -12.01 2.99 9.66
CA LEU A 24 -11.95 3.18 8.21
C LEU A 24 -10.70 2.53 7.66
N THR A 25 -10.86 1.47 6.85
CA THR A 25 -9.76 0.86 6.12
C THR A 25 -9.98 0.85 4.61
N MET A 26 -8.89 0.75 3.85
CA MET A 26 -8.93 0.75 2.39
C MET A 26 -7.91 -0.25 1.82
N ALA A 27 -8.31 -1.02 0.81
CA ALA A 27 -7.46 -1.98 0.10
C ALA A 27 -7.45 -1.75 -1.43
N PRO A 28 -7.02 -0.59 -1.94
CA PRO A 28 -6.89 -0.40 -3.38
C PRO A 28 -5.72 -1.24 -3.93
N GLU A 29 -5.74 -1.55 -5.22
CA GLU A 29 -4.59 -2.09 -5.95
C GLU A 29 -3.58 -0.97 -6.26
N THR A 30 -2.30 -1.33 -6.46
CA THR A 30 -1.24 -0.35 -6.74
C THR A 30 -1.50 0.50 -7.99
N PHE A 31 -2.25 -0.04 -8.96
CA PHE A 31 -2.70 0.67 -10.16
C PHE A 31 -3.47 1.96 -9.83
N PHE A 32 -4.26 1.96 -8.75
CA PHE A 32 -5.06 3.12 -8.37
C PHE A 32 -4.32 4.06 -7.40
N VAL A 33 -3.10 3.72 -6.98
CA VAL A 33 -2.32 4.46 -5.97
C VAL A 33 -0.91 4.75 -6.48
N GLN A 34 0.04 3.82 -6.35
CA GLN A 34 1.46 4.05 -6.67
C GLN A 34 1.71 4.30 -8.16
N LEU A 35 0.91 3.71 -9.06
CA LEU A 35 0.99 4.04 -10.50
C LEU A 35 0.75 5.55 -10.76
N GLY A 36 0.05 6.20 -9.83
CA GLY A 36 -0.14 7.65 -9.74
C GLY A 36 1.15 8.47 -9.81
N TYR A 37 2.30 7.88 -9.46
CA TYR A 37 3.61 8.52 -9.62
C TYR A 37 3.95 8.79 -11.09
N GLN A 38 3.58 7.88 -12.00
CA GLN A 38 3.83 8.02 -13.44
C GLN A 38 2.61 8.54 -14.20
N TYR A 39 1.42 8.08 -13.84
CA TYR A 39 0.20 8.29 -14.63
C TYR A 39 -0.97 8.67 -13.73
N TYR A 40 -1.71 9.71 -14.11
CA TYR A 40 -2.85 10.19 -13.34
C TYR A 40 -3.99 10.60 -14.26
N GLY A 41 -5.12 9.89 -14.15
CA GLY A 41 -6.25 10.05 -15.04
C GLY A 41 -5.87 9.78 -16.50
N THR A 42 -6.52 10.47 -17.44
CA THR A 42 -6.21 10.33 -18.88
C THR A 42 -4.85 10.91 -19.28
N GLY A 43 -4.13 11.53 -18.34
CA GLY A 43 -2.94 12.33 -18.59
C GLY A 43 -3.23 13.60 -19.39
N LYS A 44 -2.19 14.45 -19.54
CA LYS A 44 -2.26 15.73 -20.28
C LYS A 44 -2.72 15.56 -21.74
N TRP A 45 -2.42 14.41 -22.35
CA TRP A 45 -2.63 14.14 -23.76
C TRP A 45 -3.72 13.10 -24.06
N GLY A 46 -4.44 12.62 -23.03
CA GLY A 46 -5.59 11.72 -23.22
C GLY A 46 -5.28 10.25 -23.48
N GLY A 47 -4.00 9.85 -23.54
CA GLY A 47 -3.59 8.49 -23.90
C GLY A 47 -3.42 7.49 -22.76
N GLN A 48 -3.58 7.93 -21.50
CA GLN A 48 -3.41 7.07 -20.32
C GLN A 48 -4.76 6.47 -19.89
N ASP A 49 -4.74 5.34 -19.18
CA ASP A 49 -5.96 4.77 -18.60
C ASP A 49 -6.53 5.75 -17.55
N PRO A 50 -7.79 6.20 -17.69
CA PRO A 50 -8.40 7.21 -16.83
C PRO A 50 -8.48 6.82 -15.34
N ARG A 51 -8.26 5.55 -15.02
CA ARG A 51 -8.31 5.01 -13.65
C ARG A 51 -6.96 5.05 -12.94
N ALA A 52 -5.85 5.30 -13.64
CA ALA A 52 -4.53 5.34 -13.03
C ALA A 52 -4.46 6.41 -11.92
N GLY A 53 -4.04 6.01 -10.72
CA GLY A 53 -3.98 6.89 -9.56
C GLY A 53 -5.35 7.39 -9.04
N ALA A 54 -6.48 6.82 -9.51
CA ALA A 54 -7.81 7.36 -9.19
C ALA A 54 -8.22 7.26 -7.71
N TYR A 55 -7.51 6.48 -6.89
CA TYR A 55 -7.78 6.36 -5.46
C TYR A 55 -7.01 7.39 -4.61
N LEU A 56 -5.99 8.04 -5.16
CA LEU A 56 -5.25 9.13 -4.48
C LEU A 56 -6.16 10.23 -3.91
N PRO A 57 -7.11 10.81 -4.65
CA PRO A 57 -8.03 11.80 -4.08
C PRO A 57 -8.93 11.25 -2.98
N VAL A 58 -9.28 9.95 -3.00
CA VAL A 58 -10.06 9.31 -1.94
C VAL A 58 -9.23 9.23 -0.66
N ILE A 59 -8.00 8.72 -0.76
CA ILE A 59 -7.08 8.63 0.38
C ILE A 59 -6.81 10.03 0.93
N HIS A 60 -6.47 10.99 0.07
CA HIS A 60 -6.14 12.35 0.48
C HIS A 60 -7.30 13.02 1.24
N ALA A 61 -8.53 12.91 0.74
CA ALA A 61 -9.70 13.55 1.34
C ALA A 61 -10.17 12.92 2.66
N LEU A 62 -9.74 11.69 2.95
CA LEU A 62 -10.12 10.90 4.12
C LEU A 62 -8.93 10.58 5.03
N ARG A 63 -7.74 11.12 4.76
CA ARG A 63 -6.49 10.76 5.44
C ARG A 63 -6.50 10.99 6.94
N ASP A 64 -7.23 12.00 7.42
CA ASP A 64 -7.35 12.28 8.86
C ASP A 64 -8.29 11.30 9.55
N ASP A 65 -9.19 10.69 8.77
CA ASP A 65 -10.17 9.72 9.23
C ASP A 65 -9.71 8.26 9.06
N LEU A 66 -8.71 8.04 8.22
CA LEU A 66 -8.18 6.73 7.84
C LEU A 66 -7.54 6.04 9.05
N THR A 67 -8.04 4.85 9.38
CA THR A 67 -7.44 3.97 10.38
C THR A 67 -6.31 3.16 9.80
N LEU A 68 -6.50 2.57 8.61
CA LEU A 68 -5.50 1.73 7.96
C LEU A 68 -5.65 1.67 6.44
N LEU A 69 -4.59 1.99 5.72
CA LEU A 69 -4.44 1.70 4.29
C LEU A 69 -3.51 0.50 4.14
N HIS A 70 -4.01 -0.52 3.44
CA HIS A 70 -3.24 -1.70 3.08
C HIS A 70 -3.41 -1.96 1.58
N VAL A 71 -2.57 -1.31 0.78
CA VAL A 71 -2.56 -1.49 -0.67
C VAL A 71 -2.28 -2.96 -1.00
N GLN A 72 -2.95 -3.47 -2.02
CA GLN A 72 -2.75 -4.84 -2.49
C GLN A 72 -1.46 -4.90 -3.30
N ASP A 73 -0.36 -5.31 -2.67
CA ASP A 73 0.94 -5.49 -3.33
C ASP A 73 1.02 -6.87 -4.02
N TYR A 74 -0.07 -7.24 -4.70
CA TYR A 74 -0.23 -8.52 -5.37
C TYR A 74 -1.16 -8.37 -6.58
N ASN A 75 -1.15 -9.35 -7.49
CA ASN A 75 -1.84 -9.28 -8.77
C ASN A 75 -1.55 -7.98 -9.56
N SER A 76 -0.34 -7.45 -9.37
CA SER A 76 0.09 -6.16 -9.90
C SER A 76 1.06 -6.33 -11.07
N GLY A 77 1.10 -5.33 -11.96
CA GLY A 77 2.23 -5.16 -12.88
C GLY A 77 3.45 -4.58 -12.17
N SER A 78 4.52 -4.34 -12.92
CA SER A 78 5.65 -3.56 -12.40
C SER A 78 5.23 -2.12 -12.13
N ILE A 79 5.70 -1.54 -11.03
CA ILE A 79 5.44 -0.15 -10.66
C ILE A 79 6.77 0.57 -10.50
N MET A 80 6.84 1.82 -10.97
CA MET A 80 7.99 2.67 -10.79
C MET A 80 8.10 3.15 -9.34
N GLY A 81 9.23 2.85 -8.69
CA GLY A 81 9.56 3.35 -7.36
C GLY A 81 10.08 4.78 -7.37
N LEU A 82 10.27 5.35 -6.17
CA LEU A 82 10.83 6.70 -5.99
C LEU A 82 12.29 6.83 -6.47
N ASP A 83 12.99 5.71 -6.63
CA ASP A 83 14.33 5.63 -7.22
C ASP A 83 14.31 5.65 -8.75
N ASN A 84 13.13 5.81 -9.36
CA ASN A 84 12.89 5.76 -10.80
C ASN A 84 13.32 4.44 -11.43
N GLN A 85 13.20 3.33 -10.70
CA GLN A 85 13.31 1.97 -11.23
C GLN A 85 11.98 1.23 -11.17
N TYR A 86 11.76 0.30 -12.10
CA TYR A 86 10.60 -0.57 -12.07
C TYR A 86 10.82 -1.71 -11.09
N HIS A 87 9.92 -1.83 -10.11
CA HIS A 87 9.89 -2.95 -9.18
C HIS A 87 8.76 -3.91 -9.58
N SER A 88 9.04 -5.21 -9.48
CA SER A 88 8.09 -6.28 -9.82
C SER A 88 7.89 -7.21 -8.63
N MET A 89 6.68 -7.75 -8.49
CA MET A 89 6.37 -8.74 -7.46
C MET A 89 7.28 -9.97 -7.55
N GLY A 90 7.49 -10.65 -6.42
CA GLY A 90 8.28 -11.88 -6.33
C GLY A 90 9.41 -11.86 -5.28
N GLY A 91 9.58 -10.74 -4.58
CA GLY A 91 10.53 -10.61 -3.46
C GLY A 91 10.22 -9.38 -2.60
N ALA A 92 11.02 -9.17 -1.56
CA ALA A 92 10.82 -8.07 -0.60
C ALA A 92 10.86 -6.67 -1.23
N ASP A 93 11.71 -6.48 -2.24
CA ASP A 93 12.02 -5.18 -2.88
C ASP A 93 10.76 -4.45 -3.39
N PHE A 94 9.80 -5.16 -3.99
CA PHE A 94 8.53 -4.59 -4.42
C PHE A 94 7.71 -4.03 -3.25
N HIS A 95 7.55 -4.81 -2.18
CA HIS A 95 6.81 -4.40 -0.98
C HIS A 95 7.47 -3.20 -0.29
N ILE A 96 8.80 -3.18 -0.25
CA ILE A 96 9.57 -2.06 0.31
C ILE A 96 9.29 -0.80 -0.51
N ALA A 97 9.50 -0.84 -1.83
CA ALA A 97 9.31 0.32 -2.70
C ALA A 97 7.86 0.85 -2.65
N MET A 98 6.87 -0.04 -2.76
CA MET A 98 5.45 0.36 -2.79
C MET A 98 5.00 0.98 -1.46
N THR A 99 5.54 0.49 -0.34
CA THR A 99 5.21 1.04 1.00
C THR A 99 5.95 2.34 1.25
N ASP A 100 7.23 2.46 0.86
CA ASP A 100 8.03 3.67 1.05
C ASP A 100 7.45 4.87 0.28
N MET A 101 6.82 4.63 -0.88
CA MET A 101 6.07 5.66 -1.62
C MET A 101 4.95 6.30 -0.78
N LEU A 102 4.20 5.50 -0.02
CA LEU A 102 3.11 6.02 0.83
C LEU A 102 3.63 6.77 2.05
N LEU A 103 4.78 6.35 2.57
CA LEU A 103 5.39 6.89 3.79
C LEU A 103 6.24 8.13 3.53
N THR A 104 6.74 8.27 2.30
CA THR A 104 7.52 9.43 1.84
C THR A 104 6.65 10.47 1.14
N GLY A 105 5.59 10.03 0.47
CA GLY A 105 4.87 10.84 -0.50
C GLY A 105 5.62 10.91 -1.84
N PHE A 106 4.94 11.41 -2.87
CA PHE A 106 5.50 11.43 -4.23
C PHE A 106 4.82 12.47 -5.15
N PRO A 107 5.52 13.02 -6.15
CA PRO A 107 4.91 13.88 -7.15
C PRO A 107 3.96 13.07 -8.05
N VAL A 108 2.72 13.53 -8.16
CA VAL A 108 1.70 12.84 -8.98
C VAL A 108 1.98 13.10 -10.45
N ALA A 109 2.07 12.04 -11.25
CA ALA A 109 2.44 12.08 -12.67
C ALA A 109 3.72 12.90 -12.94
N GLY A 110 4.70 12.83 -12.02
CA GLY A 110 5.95 13.57 -12.09
C GLY A 110 5.85 15.08 -11.86
N ASP A 111 4.67 15.62 -11.51
CA ASP A 111 4.48 17.04 -11.23
C ASP A 111 4.91 17.38 -9.80
N THR A 112 6.07 18.02 -9.66
CA THR A 112 6.63 18.41 -8.36
C THR A 112 5.84 19.52 -7.65
N ALA A 113 4.96 20.23 -8.37
CA ALA A 113 4.03 21.16 -7.76
C ALA A 113 2.77 20.47 -7.20
N ASN A 114 2.54 19.20 -7.54
CA ASN A 114 1.38 18.42 -7.13
C ASN A 114 1.80 17.10 -6.48
N VAL A 115 2.15 17.17 -5.19
CA VAL A 115 2.65 16.04 -4.42
C VAL A 115 1.52 15.35 -3.66
N PHE A 116 1.44 14.02 -3.77
CA PHE A 116 0.69 13.20 -2.82
C PHE A 116 1.49 13.14 -1.51
N PRO A 117 0.99 13.72 -0.41
CA PRO A 117 1.75 13.85 0.83
C PRO A 117 1.91 12.50 1.55
N PRO A 118 2.95 12.34 2.38
CA PRO A 118 3.17 11.12 3.15
C PRO A 118 2.01 10.82 4.10
N LEU A 119 1.69 9.55 4.28
CA LEU A 119 0.80 9.08 5.35
C LEU A 119 1.60 8.85 6.64
N ARG A 120 0.92 8.88 7.79
CA ARG A 120 1.57 8.53 9.05
C ARG A 120 1.84 7.02 9.06
N PRO A 121 3.02 6.53 9.52
CA PRO A 121 3.36 5.11 9.45
C PRO A 121 2.32 4.19 10.12
N GLU A 122 1.69 4.64 11.20
CA GLU A 122 0.67 3.87 11.92
C GLU A 122 -0.67 3.72 11.17
N GLN A 123 -0.82 4.38 10.02
CA GLN A 123 -1.93 4.25 9.09
C GLN A 123 -1.62 3.31 7.91
N VAL A 124 -0.40 2.78 7.78
CA VAL A 124 0.04 2.01 6.61
C VAL A 124 0.36 0.57 7.02
N ALA A 125 -0.15 -0.39 6.25
CA ALA A 125 0.22 -1.80 6.31
C ALA A 125 0.46 -2.34 4.89
N ILE A 126 1.15 -3.48 4.79
CA ILE A 126 1.45 -4.11 3.50
C ILE A 126 0.42 -5.21 3.22
N GLY A 127 -0.26 -5.14 2.07
CA GLY A 127 -1.21 -6.19 1.64
C GLY A 127 -0.52 -7.29 0.85
N MET A 128 -0.55 -8.53 1.36
CA MET A 128 0.18 -9.66 0.78
C MET A 128 -0.71 -10.92 0.62
N PRO A 129 -0.48 -11.78 -0.39
CA PRO A 129 -1.16 -13.07 -0.48
C PRO A 129 -0.64 -14.03 0.59
N ALA A 130 -1.54 -14.67 1.33
CA ALA A 130 -1.18 -15.63 2.39
C ALA A 130 -0.43 -16.85 1.83
N THR A 131 -0.79 -17.26 0.61
CA THR A 131 -0.20 -18.40 -0.11
C THR A 131 -0.14 -18.08 -1.61
N THR A 132 0.61 -18.90 -2.37
CA THR A 132 0.65 -18.82 -3.84
C THR A 132 -0.72 -19.00 -4.50
N ASN A 133 -1.66 -19.66 -3.85
CA ASN A 133 -3.01 -19.89 -4.37
C ASN A 133 -3.94 -18.69 -4.15
N ALA A 134 -3.54 -17.74 -3.31
CA ALA A 134 -4.34 -16.56 -2.99
C ALA A 134 -4.20 -15.44 -4.03
N GLY A 135 -3.12 -15.44 -4.81
CA GLY A 135 -2.84 -14.49 -5.87
C GLY A 135 -1.36 -14.49 -6.26
N ASN A 136 -1.05 -13.89 -7.41
CA ASN A 136 0.32 -13.67 -7.82
C ASN A 136 1.00 -12.65 -6.91
N GLY A 137 2.28 -12.84 -6.61
CA GLY A 137 3.04 -11.94 -5.72
C GLY A 137 3.14 -12.43 -4.27
N HIS A 138 2.72 -13.67 -3.98
CA HIS A 138 3.11 -14.33 -2.73
C HIS A 138 4.63 -14.41 -2.60
N VAL A 139 5.14 -14.15 -1.40
CA VAL A 139 6.57 -14.27 -1.06
C VAL A 139 6.74 -15.09 0.21
N SER A 140 7.92 -15.70 0.37
CA SER A 140 8.24 -16.51 1.56
C SER A 140 8.27 -15.66 2.84
N SER A 141 8.10 -16.29 4.00
CA SER A 141 8.26 -15.65 5.32
C SER A 141 9.59 -14.91 5.49
N THR A 142 10.67 -15.42 4.89
CA THR A 142 11.97 -14.75 4.89
C THR A 142 11.93 -13.42 4.15
N GLU A 143 11.26 -13.37 2.99
CA GLU A 143 11.09 -12.14 2.22
C GLU A 143 10.14 -11.16 2.91
N VAL A 144 9.08 -11.65 3.56
CA VAL A 144 8.22 -10.81 4.43
C VAL A 144 9.05 -10.14 5.53
N ASN A 145 9.91 -10.92 6.20
CA ASN A 145 10.74 -10.41 7.29
C ASN A 145 11.80 -9.41 6.79
N LYS A 146 12.37 -9.62 5.60
CA LYS A 146 13.26 -8.64 4.95
C LYS A 146 12.54 -7.32 4.66
N ALA A 147 11.32 -7.38 4.10
CA ALA A 147 10.54 -6.18 3.84
C ALA A 147 10.27 -5.39 5.13
N LEU A 148 9.83 -6.09 6.19
CA LEU A 148 9.61 -5.48 7.50
C LEU A 148 10.90 -4.93 8.12
N ASN A 149 12.00 -5.67 8.09
CA ASN A 149 13.29 -5.20 8.59
C ASN A 149 13.76 -3.95 7.86
N CYS A 150 13.62 -3.90 6.53
CA CYS A 150 14.04 -2.74 5.78
C CYS A 150 13.21 -1.52 6.15
N LEU A 151 11.88 -1.64 6.11
CA LEU A 151 10.99 -0.52 6.38
C LEU A 151 11.10 -0.04 7.83
N THR A 152 11.16 -0.95 8.81
CA THR A 152 11.06 -0.60 10.24
C THR A 152 12.41 -0.40 10.93
N LYS A 153 13.49 -1.00 10.42
CA LYS A 153 14.84 -0.98 11.04
C LYS A 153 15.94 -0.52 10.09
N LYS A 154 15.64 -0.34 8.80
CA LYS A 154 16.62 -0.02 7.75
C LYS A 154 17.75 -1.05 7.64
N THR A 155 17.41 -2.32 7.82
CA THR A 155 18.31 -3.47 7.64
C THR A 155 17.74 -4.45 6.61
N ASP A 156 18.58 -5.25 5.97
CA ASP A 156 18.17 -6.28 5.00
C ASP A 156 17.38 -5.77 3.77
N CYS A 157 17.60 -4.51 3.37
CA CYS A 157 16.84 -3.85 2.30
C CYS A 157 17.03 -4.39 0.88
N GLY A 158 18.11 -5.10 0.61
CA GLY A 158 18.48 -5.44 -0.77
C GLY A 158 18.90 -4.19 -1.56
N SER A 159 18.40 -4.04 -2.79
CA SER A 159 18.76 -2.96 -3.71
C SER A 159 18.05 -1.64 -3.41
N TYR A 160 16.75 -1.67 -3.12
CA TYR A 160 15.99 -0.46 -2.83
C TYR A 160 16.34 0.10 -1.45
N GLN A 161 16.66 1.40 -1.39
CA GLN A 161 16.96 2.10 -0.15
C GLN A 161 15.78 2.98 0.24
N THR A 162 15.22 2.75 1.44
CA THR A 162 14.10 3.54 1.93
C THR A 162 14.53 4.98 2.25
N HIS A 163 13.63 5.93 1.98
CA HIS A 163 13.84 7.35 2.25
C HIS A 163 13.81 7.67 3.74
N GLY A 164 13.19 6.81 4.55
CA GLY A 164 13.15 6.91 6.00
C GLY A 164 13.32 5.58 6.72
N THR A 165 13.00 5.58 8.01
CA THR A 165 12.86 4.38 8.84
C THR A 165 11.55 4.52 9.58
N TRP A 166 10.70 3.50 9.49
CA TRP A 166 9.27 3.58 9.79
C TRP A 166 8.89 2.59 10.89
N PRO A 167 9.40 2.75 12.13
CA PRO A 167 9.18 1.78 13.21
C PRO A 167 7.71 1.64 13.60
N ASP A 168 6.90 2.67 13.38
CA ASP A 168 5.47 2.71 13.68
C ASP A 168 4.58 2.14 12.56
N LEU A 169 5.16 1.50 11.53
CA LEU A 169 4.41 0.82 10.48
C LEU A 169 3.38 -0.14 11.11
N ARG A 170 2.12 -0.04 10.68
CA ARG A 170 1.01 -0.68 11.40
C ARG A 170 1.03 -2.21 11.34
N GLY A 171 1.56 -2.79 10.27
CA GLY A 171 1.73 -4.24 10.13
C GLY A 171 1.43 -4.77 8.74
N LEU A 172 0.78 -5.93 8.69
CA LEU A 172 0.46 -6.65 7.46
C LEU A 172 -1.05 -6.89 7.33
N MET A 173 -1.54 -6.88 6.11
CA MET A 173 -2.85 -7.40 5.72
C MET A 173 -2.63 -8.61 4.82
N THR A 174 -3.49 -9.62 4.91
CA THR A 174 -3.40 -10.75 3.99
C THR A 174 -4.71 -11.10 3.33
N TRP A 175 -4.62 -11.40 2.03
CA TRP A 175 -5.61 -12.21 1.35
C TRP A 175 -5.15 -13.66 1.40
N SER A 176 -5.74 -14.54 2.22
CA SER A 176 -6.81 -14.31 3.19
C SER A 176 -6.65 -15.26 4.37
N ILE A 177 -7.43 -15.10 5.44
CA ILE A 177 -7.46 -16.03 6.57
C ILE A 177 -7.73 -17.47 6.10
N ASN A 178 -8.64 -17.67 5.14
CA ASN A 178 -8.93 -18.99 4.59
C ASN A 178 -7.73 -19.60 3.85
N TRP A 179 -7.03 -18.78 3.06
CA TRP A 179 -5.83 -19.23 2.37
C TRP A 179 -4.67 -19.49 3.32
N ASP A 180 -4.52 -18.67 4.36
CA ASP A 180 -3.51 -18.89 5.39
C ASP A 180 -3.78 -20.21 6.13
N ARG A 181 -5.03 -20.45 6.56
CA ARG A 181 -5.45 -21.73 7.12
C ARG A 181 -5.16 -22.91 6.19
N PHE A 182 -5.47 -22.76 4.89
CA PHE A 182 -5.15 -23.77 3.88
C PHE A 182 -3.63 -24.03 3.79
N GLY A 183 -2.82 -22.98 3.89
CA GLY A 183 -1.36 -23.04 3.94
C GLY A 183 -0.77 -23.43 5.28
N GLY A 184 -1.58 -23.84 6.28
CA GLY A 184 -1.11 -24.25 7.59
C GLY A 184 -0.74 -23.08 8.53
N TYR A 185 -1.40 -21.93 8.38
CA TYR A 185 -1.22 -20.71 9.18
C TYR A 185 0.19 -20.10 9.09
N GLN A 186 0.90 -20.31 7.98
CA GLN A 186 2.28 -19.84 7.82
C GLN A 186 2.41 -18.32 7.91
N PHE A 187 1.47 -17.57 7.33
CA PHE A 187 1.51 -16.11 7.34
C PHE A 187 1.28 -15.57 8.74
N GLN A 188 0.23 -16.02 9.43
CA GLN A 188 -0.07 -15.63 10.81
C GLN A 188 1.08 -16.01 11.75
N ASN A 189 1.57 -17.25 11.70
CA ASN A 189 2.66 -17.70 12.58
C ASN A 189 3.95 -16.91 12.37
N ASN A 190 4.27 -16.53 11.12
CA ASN A 190 5.42 -15.66 10.85
C ASN A 190 5.21 -14.26 11.44
N PHE A 191 4.02 -13.67 11.28
CA PHE A 191 3.68 -12.37 11.86
C PHE A 191 3.82 -12.38 13.38
N ASP A 192 3.21 -13.36 14.06
CA ASP A 192 3.25 -13.53 15.51
C ASP A 192 4.69 -13.70 16.00
N THR A 193 5.50 -14.50 15.31
CA THR A 193 6.92 -14.68 15.63
C THR A 193 7.72 -13.39 15.46
N TYR A 194 7.49 -12.64 14.37
CA TYR A 194 8.21 -11.40 14.09
C TYR A 194 7.91 -10.32 15.13
N PHE A 195 6.63 -10.13 15.47
CA PHE A 195 6.17 -9.10 16.40
C PHE A 195 6.11 -9.57 17.87
N ARG A 196 6.39 -10.85 18.14
CA ARG A 196 6.34 -11.50 19.46
C ARG A 196 4.96 -11.34 20.12
N ARG A 197 3.89 -11.72 19.41
CA ARG A 197 2.50 -11.66 19.88
C ARG A 197 1.84 -13.03 19.86
#